data_AF-A0A183VGJ9-F1
#
_entry.id   AF-A0A183VGJ9-F1
#
_cell.length_a   1.000
_cell.length_b   1.000
_cell.length_c   1.000
_cell.angle_alpha   90.00
_cell.angle_beta   90.00
_cell.angle_gamma   90.00
#
_symmetry.space_group_name_H-M   'P 1'
#
loop_
_entity.id
_entity.type
_entity.pdbx_description
1 polymer ?
#
loop_
_entity_poly.entity_id
_entity_poly.type
_entity_poly.pdbx_seq_one_letter_code
_entity_poly.pdbx_strand_id
1 'polypeptide(L)'
;MGNVAFITDPVWSKRASPVSVVPGYRRYRPPPVAYEDLPELHFGVISHCHYDHLDATSVRILSAMFPRMLWFVPLGLRRWMIKDGVAASNVHEMNWGERKTFEFNGSECEIWCIPAQHWSQRTIFDRFKV
;
A
#
# COMPACT_ATOMS: atom_id res chain seq x y z
N MET A 1 -10.44 3.11 -13.69
CA MET A 1 -10.55 4.18 -14.70
C MET A 1 -10.04 3.58 -16.00
N GLY A 2 -10.85 3.52 -17.05
CA GLY A 2 -10.57 2.57 -18.14
C GLY A 2 -10.50 1.12 -17.63
N ASN A 3 -9.86 0.23 -18.39
CA ASN A 3 -9.64 -1.18 -18.01
C ASN A 3 -8.56 -1.36 -16.92
N VAL A 4 -8.30 -0.32 -16.12
CA VAL A 4 -7.31 -0.30 -15.03
C VAL A 4 -8.00 -0.13 -13.69
N ALA A 5 -7.81 -1.13 -12.83
CA ALA A 5 -8.23 -1.17 -11.44
C ALA A 5 -7.00 -1.09 -10.51
N PHE A 6 -7.09 -0.26 -9.48
CA PHE A 6 -6.03 -0.04 -8.50
C PHE A 6 -6.63 0.22 -7.11
N ILE A 7 -5.77 0.19 -6.10
CA ILE A 7 -6.16 0.46 -4.72
C ILE A 7 -5.20 1.44 -4.03
N THR A 8 -5.71 2.20 -3.06
CA THR A 8 -4.95 3.19 -2.30
C THR A 8 -5.03 2.87 -0.82
N ASP A 9 -3.89 2.85 -0.12
CA ASP A 9 -3.80 2.67 1.34
C ASP A 9 -4.73 1.55 1.88
N PRO A 10 -4.63 0.32 1.33
CA PRO A 10 -5.60 -0.73 1.62
C PRO A 10 -5.50 -1.20 3.06
N VAL A 11 -6.64 -1.10 3.76
CA VAL A 11 -6.79 -1.61 5.13
C VAL A 11 -8.08 -2.42 5.22
N TRP A 12 -7.96 -3.68 5.63
CA TRP A 12 -9.07 -4.57 5.97
C TRP A 12 -9.02 -5.02 7.43
N SER A 13 -7.85 -4.91 8.06
CA SER A 13 -7.67 -5.20 9.47
C SER A 13 -8.68 -4.44 10.34
N LYS A 14 -9.21 -5.14 11.36
CA LYS A 14 -10.17 -4.55 12.33
C LYS A 14 -9.56 -3.43 13.18
N ARG A 15 -8.24 -3.35 13.26
CA ARG A 15 -7.49 -2.36 14.05
C ARG A 15 -6.29 -1.85 13.26
N ALA A 16 -6.06 -0.54 13.30
CA ALA A 16 -4.79 0.07 12.92
C ALA A 16 -3.83 -0.03 14.11
N SER A 17 -2.98 -1.06 14.14
CA SER A 17 -2.06 -1.34 15.25
C SER A 17 -0.90 -2.24 14.80
N PRO A 18 0.30 -2.13 15.41
CA PRO A 18 1.40 -3.07 15.19
C PRO A 18 1.07 -4.52 15.51
N VAL A 19 0.19 -4.72 16.50
CA VAL A 19 -0.18 -6.03 17.02
C VAL A 19 -1.66 -6.04 17.38
N SER A 20 -2.35 -7.13 17.05
CA SER A 20 -3.79 -7.29 17.23
C SER A 20 -4.26 -7.22 18.69
N VAL A 21 -3.33 -7.42 19.64
CA VAL A 21 -3.53 -7.50 21.09
C VAL A 21 -3.29 -6.19 21.84
N VAL A 22 -2.65 -5.19 21.23
CA VAL A 22 -2.39 -3.88 21.86
C VAL A 22 -3.54 -2.91 21.54
N PRO A 23 -3.90 -1.98 22.45
CA PRO A 23 -4.84 -0.91 22.17
C PRO A 23 -4.40 -0.11 20.94
N GLY A 24 -5.25 -0.09 19.92
CA GLY A 24 -5.11 0.71 18.72
C GLY A 24 -6.50 1.10 18.23
N TYR A 25 -6.56 1.96 17.22
CA TYR A 25 -7.85 2.46 16.72
C TYR A 25 -8.61 1.33 16.01
N ARG A 26 -9.70 0.87 16.63
CA ARG A 26 -10.60 -0.13 16.06
C ARG A 26 -11.48 0.54 15.02
N ARG A 27 -11.57 -0.09 13.86
CA ARG A 27 -12.51 0.34 12.81
C ARG A 27 -13.95 0.19 13.28
N TYR A 28 -14.76 1.22 13.07
CA TYR A 28 -16.19 1.22 13.43
C TYR A 28 -17.08 0.51 12.41
N ARG A 29 -16.74 0.59 11.11
CA ARG A 29 -17.48 -0.06 10.01
C ARG A 29 -16.71 -1.26 9.46
N PRO A 30 -17.35 -2.30 8.91
CA PRO A 30 -16.61 -3.32 8.16
C PRO A 30 -15.94 -2.72 6.91
N PRO A 31 -14.92 -3.38 6.33
CA PRO A 31 -14.49 -3.09 4.95
C PRO A 31 -15.70 -3.12 3.99
N PRO A 32 -15.73 -2.23 2.98
CA PRO A 32 -16.89 -2.13 2.10
C PRO A 32 -17.06 -3.34 1.16
N VAL A 33 -16.02 -4.16 0.99
CA VAL A 33 -15.98 -5.31 0.09
C VAL A 33 -15.07 -6.39 0.69
N ALA A 34 -15.40 -7.67 0.47
CA ALA A 34 -14.52 -8.78 0.82
C ALA A 34 -13.30 -8.81 -0.13
N TYR A 35 -12.22 -9.51 0.24
CA TYR A 35 -11.06 -9.60 -0.64
C TYR A 35 -11.39 -10.38 -1.91
N GLU A 36 -12.19 -11.42 -1.77
CA GLU A 36 -12.60 -12.36 -2.82
C GLU A 36 -13.51 -11.69 -3.86
N ASP A 37 -14.17 -10.60 -3.48
CA ASP A 37 -15.06 -9.82 -4.34
C ASP A 37 -14.32 -8.67 -5.06
N LEU A 38 -13.02 -8.50 -4.82
CA LEU A 38 -12.22 -7.51 -5.54
C LEU A 38 -11.99 -7.95 -6.99
N PRO A 39 -12.04 -7.01 -7.96
CA PRO A 39 -11.56 -7.30 -9.31
C PRO A 39 -10.04 -7.51 -9.30
N GLU A 40 -9.49 -8.05 -10.40
CA GLU A 40 -8.04 -8.08 -10.61
C GLU A 40 -7.46 -6.67 -10.45
N LEU A 41 -6.55 -6.51 -9.49
CA LEU A 41 -5.86 -5.25 -9.23
C LEU A 41 -4.54 -5.20 -9.98
N HIS A 42 -4.31 -4.10 -10.71
CA HIS A 42 -3.08 -3.88 -11.46
C HIS A 42 -1.99 -3.31 -10.57
N PHE A 43 -2.36 -2.38 -9.68
CA PHE A 43 -1.44 -1.80 -8.75
C PHE A 43 -2.08 -1.30 -7.46
N GLY A 44 -1.25 -1.12 -6.44
CA GLY A 44 -1.58 -0.48 -5.18
C GLY A 44 -0.64 0.70 -4.94
N VAL A 45 -1.16 1.75 -4.30
CA VAL A 45 -0.35 2.89 -3.86
C VAL A 45 -0.40 3.01 -2.35
N ILE A 46 0.74 3.30 -1.73
CA ILE A 46 0.85 3.63 -0.31
C ILE A 46 1.31 5.07 -0.18
N SER A 47 0.57 5.87 0.58
CA SER A 47 0.90 7.29 0.80
C SER A 47 2.00 7.47 1.85
N HIS A 48 1.94 6.72 2.95
CA HIS A 48 2.89 6.77 4.05
C HIS A 48 2.76 5.55 4.97
N CYS A 49 3.61 5.45 5.99
CA CYS A 49 3.78 4.20 6.73
C CYS A 49 2.89 4.05 7.99
N HIS A 50 1.94 4.94 8.29
CA HIS A 50 1.08 4.77 9.47
C HIS A 50 0.19 3.53 9.38
N TYR A 51 -0.23 2.98 10.52
CA TYR A 51 -0.96 1.70 10.58
C TYR A 51 -2.36 1.73 9.95
N ASP A 52 -2.95 2.89 9.81
CA ASP A 52 -4.23 3.13 9.17
C ASP A 52 -4.12 3.36 7.64
N HIS A 53 -2.90 3.39 7.11
CA HIS A 53 -2.61 3.49 5.67
C HIS A 53 -1.79 2.31 5.14
N LEU A 54 -0.95 1.70 5.98
CA LEU A 54 -0.12 0.54 5.68
C LEU A 54 -0.43 -0.63 6.63
N ASP A 55 -1.42 -1.42 6.23
CA ASP A 55 -1.83 -2.66 6.90
C ASP A 55 -1.10 -3.87 6.29
N ALA A 56 -0.14 -4.43 7.03
CA ALA A 56 0.66 -5.58 6.60
C ALA A 56 -0.19 -6.78 6.19
N THR A 57 -1.31 -7.03 6.88
CA THR A 57 -2.20 -8.14 6.55
C THR A 57 -2.82 -7.94 5.17
N SER A 58 -3.29 -6.71 4.89
CA SER A 58 -3.85 -6.37 3.58
C SER A 58 -2.82 -6.44 2.46
N VAL A 59 -1.62 -5.90 2.67
CA VAL A 59 -0.54 -5.97 1.67
C VAL A 59 -0.20 -7.42 1.32
N ARG A 60 -0.07 -8.30 2.32
CA ARG A 60 0.22 -9.73 2.11
C ARG A 60 -0.89 -10.44 1.35
N ILE A 61 -2.15 -10.29 1.79
CA ILE A 61 -3.29 -10.96 1.17
C ILE A 61 -3.43 -10.51 -0.29
N LEU A 62 -3.40 -9.19 -0.55
CA LEU A 62 -3.52 -8.65 -1.90
C LEU A 62 -2.37 -9.11 -2.81
N SER A 63 -1.13 -9.12 -2.31
CA SER A 63 0.04 -9.57 -3.10
C SER A 63 0.00 -11.07 -3.39
N ALA A 64 -0.59 -11.88 -2.50
CA ALA A 64 -0.78 -13.30 -2.71
C ALA A 64 -1.93 -13.58 -3.70
N MET A 65 -3.03 -12.83 -3.61
CA MET A 65 -4.18 -12.96 -4.52
C MET A 65 -3.90 -12.44 -5.92
N PHE A 66 -3.10 -11.38 -6.05
CA PHE A 66 -2.76 -10.73 -7.31
C PHE A 66 -1.23 -10.70 -7.53
N PRO A 67 -0.60 -11.82 -7.94
CA PRO A 67 0.86 -11.93 -7.99
C PRO A 67 1.56 -10.98 -8.98
N ARG A 68 0.81 -10.42 -9.94
CA ARG A 68 1.32 -9.44 -10.91
C ARG A 68 1.08 -7.99 -10.49
N MET A 69 0.38 -7.76 -9.38
CA MET A 69 0.08 -6.43 -8.87
C MET A 69 1.37 -5.70 -8.49
N LEU A 70 1.52 -4.47 -8.96
CA LEU A 70 2.63 -3.60 -8.61
C LEU A 70 2.28 -2.73 -7.39
N TRP A 71 3.29 -2.35 -6.62
CA TRP A 71 3.15 -1.45 -5.48
C TRP A 71 3.99 -0.20 -5.69
N PHE A 72 3.37 0.96 -5.55
CA PHE A 72 4.04 2.26 -5.60
C PHE A 72 4.08 2.85 -4.19
N VAL A 73 5.28 3.10 -3.70
CA VAL A 73 5.50 3.46 -2.30
C VAL A 73 6.52 4.61 -2.18
N PRO A 74 6.48 5.40 -1.08
CA PRO A 74 7.45 6.45 -0.86
C PRO A 74 8.85 5.88 -0.57
N LEU A 75 9.89 6.71 -0.74
CA LEU A 75 11.27 6.40 -0.34
C LEU A 75 11.36 5.76 1.06
N GLY A 76 12.18 4.70 1.15
CA GLY A 76 12.47 3.90 2.34
C GLY A 76 11.52 2.70 2.55
N LEU A 77 10.30 2.74 2.00
CA LEU A 77 9.29 1.70 2.28
C LEU A 77 9.52 0.41 1.51
N ARG A 78 10.33 0.41 0.44
CA ARG A 78 10.54 -0.79 -0.38
C ARG A 78 11.13 -1.93 0.43
N ARG A 79 12.09 -1.64 1.30
CA ARG A 79 12.70 -2.64 2.18
C ARG A 79 11.67 -3.27 3.11
N TRP A 80 10.75 -2.46 3.64
CA TRP A 80 9.68 -2.93 4.49
C TRP A 80 8.72 -3.86 3.73
N MET A 81 8.28 -3.46 2.53
CA MET A 81 7.37 -4.27 1.69
C MET A 81 7.95 -5.65 1.35
N ILE A 82 9.24 -5.69 1.00
CA ILE A 82 9.94 -6.95 0.70
C ILE A 82 10.03 -7.83 1.95
N LYS A 83 10.38 -7.25 3.10
CA LYS A 83 10.42 -7.98 4.37
C LYS A 83 9.04 -8.51 4.75
N ASP A 84 7.98 -7.83 4.35
CA ASP A 84 6.61 -8.22 4.63
C ASP A 84 6.07 -9.31 3.68
N GLY A 85 6.82 -9.68 2.64
CA GLY A 85 6.53 -10.80 1.75
C GLY A 85 6.19 -10.41 0.30
N VAL A 86 6.27 -9.13 -0.06
CA VAL A 86 6.03 -8.68 -1.44
C VAL A 86 7.26 -8.95 -2.31
N ALA A 87 7.06 -9.48 -3.52
CA ALA A 87 8.15 -9.71 -4.46
C ALA A 87 8.88 -8.40 -4.79
N ALA A 88 10.21 -8.41 -4.73
CA ALA A 88 11.03 -7.22 -4.94
C ALA A 88 10.87 -6.59 -6.34
N SER A 89 10.50 -7.39 -7.34
CA SER A 89 10.16 -6.96 -8.70
C SER A 89 8.88 -6.13 -8.76
N ASN A 90 7.99 -6.31 -7.78
CA ASN A 90 6.66 -5.70 -7.78
C ASN A 90 6.62 -4.42 -6.94
N VAL A 91 7.74 -3.96 -6.35
CA VAL A 91 7.76 -2.77 -5.50
C VAL A 91 8.58 -1.66 -6.14
N HIS A 92 7.89 -0.59 -6.51
CA HIS A 92 8.44 0.64 -7.05
C HIS A 92 8.46 1.72 -5.97
N GLU A 93 9.66 2.00 -5.48
CA GLU A 93 9.93 3.11 -4.59
C GLU A 93 10.05 4.42 -5.38
N MET A 94 9.46 5.49 -4.85
CA MET A 94 9.38 6.79 -5.53
C MET A 94 9.66 7.94 -4.57
N ASN A 95 10.41 8.95 -5.06
CA ASN A 95 10.61 10.23 -4.39
C ASN A 95 9.59 11.27 -4.87
N TRP A 96 9.39 12.32 -4.08
CA TRP A 96 8.56 13.45 -4.48
C TRP A 96 9.06 14.08 -5.78
N GLY A 97 8.13 14.37 -6.68
CA GLY A 97 8.40 14.87 -8.02
C GLY A 97 8.74 13.77 -9.04
N GLU A 98 8.98 12.53 -8.61
CA GLU A 98 9.17 11.43 -9.55
C GLU A 98 7.84 10.99 -10.17
N ARG A 99 7.93 10.64 -11.45
CA ARG A 99 6.86 10.02 -12.21
C ARG A 99 7.37 8.74 -12.86
N LYS A 100 6.49 7.76 -13.01
CA LYS A 100 6.77 6.53 -13.76
C LYS A 100 5.58 6.15 -14.62
N THR A 101 5.87 5.73 -15.83
CA THR A 101 4.89 5.30 -16.82
C THR A 101 4.85 3.79 -16.90
N PHE A 102 3.66 3.22 -16.88
CA PHE A 102 3.40 1.78 -16.97
C PHE A 102 2.24 1.52 -17.92
N GLU A 103 2.27 0.37 -18.57
CA GLU A 103 1.14 -0.12 -19.34
C GLU A 103 0.34 -1.12 -18.50
N PHE A 104 -0.95 -0.87 -18.31
CA PHE A 104 -1.87 -1.78 -17.66
C PHE A 104 -3.04 -2.06 -18.60
N ASN A 105 -3.21 -3.33 -19.00
CA ASN A 105 -4.27 -3.74 -19.94
C ASN A 105 -4.34 -2.88 -21.22
N GLY A 106 -3.20 -2.63 -21.86
CA GLY A 106 -3.12 -1.81 -23.07
C GLY A 106 -3.41 -0.32 -22.86
N SER A 107 -3.53 0.12 -21.60
CA SER A 107 -3.69 1.53 -21.23
C SER A 107 -2.40 2.03 -20.60
N GLU A 108 -1.80 3.06 -21.18
CA GLU A 108 -0.67 3.77 -20.57
C GLU A 108 -1.17 4.55 -19.35
N CYS A 109 -0.47 4.40 -18.23
CA CYS A 109 -0.77 5.05 -16.96
C CYS A 109 0.50 5.70 -16.43
N GLU A 110 0.39 6.95 -16.03
CA GLU A 110 1.47 7.68 -15.38
C GLU A 110 1.16 7.89 -13.89
N ILE A 111 2.11 7.50 -13.05
CA ILE A 111 1.99 7.56 -11.60
C ILE A 111 2.96 8.60 -11.11
N TRP A 112 2.47 9.57 -10.35
CA TRP A 112 3.25 10.66 -9.77
C TRP A 112 3.31 10.53 -8.26
N CYS A 113 4.49 10.65 -7.68
CA CYS A 113 4.66 10.82 -6.26
C CYS A 113 4.77 12.31 -5.96
N ILE A 114 3.74 12.90 -5.36
CA ILE A 114 3.68 14.35 -5.08
C ILE A 114 3.92 14.65 -3.59
N PRO A 115 4.45 15.85 -3.25
CA PRO A 115 4.63 16.25 -1.87
C PRO A 115 3.33 16.26 -1.05
N ALA A 116 3.42 15.90 0.22
CA ALA A 116 2.35 16.03 1.19
C ALA A 116 2.90 16.54 2.53
N GLN A 117 2.15 17.43 3.20
CA GLN A 117 2.51 17.88 4.55
C GLN A 117 1.96 16.91 5.60
N HIS A 118 2.69 15.80 5.79
CA HIS A 118 2.38 14.78 6.79
C HIS A 118 3.67 14.17 7.35
N TRP A 119 3.55 13.19 8.24
CA TRP A 119 4.68 12.50 8.85
C TRP A 119 4.50 10.98 8.75
N SER A 120 5.53 10.24 9.13
CA SER A 120 5.57 8.78 9.08
C SER A 120 6.13 8.26 10.40
N GLN A 121 5.54 7.20 10.95
CA GLN A 121 6.01 6.49 12.14
C GLN A 121 5.30 5.12 12.26
N ARG A 122 6.05 4.06 12.54
CA ARG A 122 5.48 2.75 12.91
C ARG A 122 5.94 2.31 14.30
N THR A 123 7.12 2.73 14.71
CA THR A 123 7.70 2.40 16.00
C THR A 123 8.09 3.66 16.76
N ILE A 124 8.38 3.53 18.04
CA ILE A 124 8.78 4.67 18.86
C ILE A 124 10.13 5.30 18.42
N PHE A 125 10.88 4.66 17.50
CA PHE A 125 12.22 5.09 17.07
C PHE A 125 12.33 5.47 15.58
N ASP A 126 11.24 5.46 14.82
CA ASP A 126 11.25 5.66 13.36
C ASP A 126 10.42 6.85 12.87
N ARG A 127 10.17 7.84 13.72
CA ARG A 127 9.50 9.07 13.29
C ARG A 127 10.29 9.74 12.16
N PHE A 128 9.61 10.08 11.07
CA PHE A 128 10.17 10.60 9.81
C PHE A 128 11.13 9.65 9.09
N LYS A 129 11.18 8.39 9.50
CA LYS A 129 11.92 7.34 8.82
C LYS A 129 10.94 6.41 8.14
N VAL A 130 11.39 5.91 7.00
CA VAL A 130 10.74 4.84 6.27
C VAL A 130 11.80 3.77 6.03
#